data_AF-A0A975Y7W9-F1
#
_entry.id   AF-A0A975Y7W9-F1
#
_cell.length_a   1.000
_cell.length_b   1.000
_cell.length_c   1.000
_cell.angle_alpha   90.00
_cell.angle_beta   90.00
_cell.angle_gamma   90.00
#
_symmetry.space_group_name_H-M   'P 1'
#
loop_
_entity.id
_entity.type
_entity.pdbx_description
1 polymer ?
#
loop_
_entity_poly.entity_id
_entity_poly.type
_entity_poly.pdbx_seq_one_letter_code
_entity_poly.pdbx_strand_id
1 'polypeptide(L)'
;MQISAKADYAVRALVELAADSGRPLTCEGIASAQDIPFRFLKSVFRDLRQAGLVRSRRGCEGGYWIGRDPAAISVAEVMTAVDGEFFTLRGERPETLNYPGAAQGLPDLWRAVEASAQSVLGRTTIAGLAAEGAGSRNTGRRTAVRDVSPVVPA
;
A
#
# COMPACT_ATOMS: atom_id res chain seq x y z
N MET A 1 -0.12 -15.90 8.69
CA MET A 1 -0.10 -14.61 7.97
C MET A 1 1.33 -14.27 7.57
N GLN A 2 1.62 -14.31 6.28
CA GLN A 2 2.86 -13.78 5.70
C GLN A 2 2.44 -12.66 4.75
N ILE A 3 3.00 -11.47 4.91
CA ILE A 3 2.77 -10.39 3.95
C ILE A 3 3.72 -10.63 2.79
N SER A 4 3.19 -10.81 1.58
CA SER A 4 4.02 -11.01 0.40
C SER A 4 4.72 -9.71 0.02
N ALA A 5 5.88 -9.80 -0.63
CA ALA A 5 6.53 -8.63 -1.22
C ALA A 5 5.61 -7.92 -2.23
N LYS A 6 4.73 -8.68 -2.89
CA LYS A 6 3.78 -8.17 -3.88
C LYS A 6 2.70 -7.29 -3.26
N ALA A 7 2.14 -7.70 -2.13
CA ALA A 7 1.22 -6.90 -1.33
C ALA A 7 1.88 -5.59 -0.86
N ASP A 8 3.08 -5.68 -0.29
CA ASP A 8 3.83 -4.50 0.16
C ASP A 8 4.08 -3.50 -0.98
N TYR A 9 4.59 -3.98 -2.12
CA TYR A 9 4.83 -3.13 -3.29
C TYR A 9 3.54 -2.55 -3.89
N ALA A 10 2.44 -3.30 -3.88
CA ALA A 10 1.14 -2.81 -4.34
C ALA A 10 0.64 -1.63 -3.50
N VAL A 11 0.73 -1.74 -2.17
CA VAL A 11 0.34 -0.68 -1.25
C VAL A 11 1.22 0.55 -1.45
N ARG A 12 2.55 0.39 -1.50
CA ARG A 12 3.49 1.51 -1.74
C ARG A 12 3.22 2.23 -3.05
N ALA A 13 3.00 1.48 -4.13
CA ALA A 13 2.70 2.05 -5.44
C ALA A 13 1.38 2.83 -5.44
N LEU A 14 0.34 2.34 -4.76
CA LEU A 14 -0.94 3.04 -4.64
C LEU A 14 -0.85 4.28 -3.75
N VAL A 15 -0.07 4.23 -2.67
CA VAL A 15 0.19 5.40 -1.82
C VAL A 15 0.93 6.49 -2.60
N GLU A 16 1.92 6.12 -3.43
CA GLU A 16 2.62 7.07 -4.31
C GLU A 16 1.65 7.72 -5.32
N LEU A 17 0.78 6.93 -5.95
CA LEU A 17 -0.26 7.44 -6.86
C LEU A 17 -1.31 8.31 -6.15
N ALA A 18 -1.63 8.00 -4.90
CA ALA A 18 -2.61 8.75 -4.12
C ALA A 18 -2.07 10.10 -3.61
N ALA A 19 -0.75 10.24 -3.47
CA ALA A 19 -0.11 11.47 -3.01
C ALA A 19 -0.38 12.67 -3.95
N ASP A 20 -0.53 12.41 -5.25
CA ASP A 20 -0.97 13.39 -6.25
C ASP A 20 -1.91 12.72 -7.27
N SER A 21 -3.14 12.45 -6.83
CA SER A 21 -4.13 11.68 -7.60
C SER A 21 -4.52 12.28 -8.97
N GLY A 22 -4.23 13.57 -9.20
CA GLY A 22 -4.49 14.25 -10.47
C GLY A 22 -3.42 14.04 -11.54
N ARG A 23 -2.23 13.58 -11.14
CA ARG A 23 -1.06 13.49 -12.02
C ARG A 23 -0.71 12.04 -12.37
N PRO A 24 -0.52 11.71 -13.66
CA PRO A 24 0.03 10.41 -14.02
C PRO A 24 1.46 10.26 -13.54
N LEU A 25 1.78 9.08 -13.03
CA LEU A 25 3.16 8.68 -12.74
C LEU A 25 3.60 7.53 -13.66
N THR A 26 4.84 7.58 -14.12
CA THR A 26 5.42 6.49 -14.91
C THR A 26 5.74 5.30 -14.02
N CYS A 27 5.73 4.09 -14.59
CA CYS A 27 6.10 2.89 -13.83
C CYS A 27 7.54 2.99 -13.31
N GLU A 28 8.43 3.57 -14.12
CA GLU A 28 9.82 3.84 -13.79
C GLU A 28 9.94 4.84 -12.63
N GLY A 29 9.14 5.91 -12.65
CA GLY A 29 9.09 6.91 -11.59
C GLY A 29 8.63 6.31 -10.26
N ILE A 30 7.56 5.52 -10.28
CA ILE A 30 7.04 4.84 -9.08
C ILE A 30 8.05 3.82 -8.56
N ALA A 31 8.66 3.02 -9.45
CA ALA A 31 9.69 2.05 -9.08
C ALA A 31 10.87 2.73 -8.38
N SER A 32 11.33 3.86 -8.90
CA SER A 32 12.43 4.62 -8.29
C SER A 32 12.03 5.29 -6.97
N ALA A 33 10.82 5.87 -6.89
CA ALA A 33 10.36 6.60 -5.71
C ALA A 33 10.13 5.68 -4.50
N GLN A 34 9.73 4.44 -4.75
CA GLN A 34 9.34 3.47 -3.73
C GLN A 34 10.35 2.32 -3.54
N ASP A 35 11.51 2.40 -4.21
CA ASP A 35 12.55 1.36 -4.23
C ASP A 35 11.99 -0.03 -4.57
N ILE A 36 11.21 -0.10 -5.65
CA ILE A 36 10.56 -1.33 -6.11
C ILE A 36 11.26 -1.84 -7.36
N PRO A 37 11.66 -3.12 -7.44
CA PRO A 37 12.20 -3.69 -8.67
C PRO A 37 11.23 -3.51 -9.85
N PHE A 38 11.66 -2.76 -10.86
CA PHE A 38 10.81 -2.34 -11.98
C PHE A 38 10.08 -3.49 -12.69
N ARG A 39 10.77 -4.61 -12.91
CA ARG A 39 10.16 -5.81 -13.53
C ARG A 39 9.03 -6.38 -12.67
N PHE A 40 9.18 -6.31 -11.36
CA PHE A 40 8.20 -6.83 -10.43
C PHE A 40 6.99 -5.90 -10.34
N LEU A 41 7.21 -4.58 -10.33
CA LEU A 41 6.15 -3.58 -10.32
C LEU A 41 5.20 -3.71 -11.53
N LYS A 42 5.71 -4.11 -12.70
CA LYS A 42 4.85 -4.41 -13.86
C LYS A 42 3.85 -5.54 -13.60
N SER A 43 4.26 -6.58 -12.88
CA SER A 43 3.36 -7.67 -12.51
C SER A 43 2.31 -7.20 -11.51
N VAL A 44 2.71 -6.41 -10.53
CA VAL A 44 1.81 -5.77 -9.55
C VAL A 44 0.77 -4.91 -10.26
N PHE A 45 1.19 -4.02 -11.17
CA PHE A 45 0.26 -3.14 -11.88
C PHE A 45 -0.71 -3.86 -12.82
N ARG A 46 -0.32 -5.02 -13.36
CA ARG A 46 -1.26 -5.84 -14.12
C ARG A 46 -2.44 -6.26 -13.24
N ASP A 47 -2.15 -6.74 -12.04
CA ASP A 47 -3.15 -7.29 -11.13
C ASP A 47 -3.99 -6.16 -10.51
N LEU A 48 -3.36 -5.05 -10.12
CA LEU A 48 -4.06 -3.83 -9.69
C LEU A 48 -4.98 -3.27 -10.78
N ARG A 49 -4.57 -3.31 -12.05
CA ARG A 49 -5.40 -2.86 -13.18
C ARG A 49 -6.59 -3.79 -13.37
N GLN A 50 -6.40 -5.10 -13.25
CA GLN A 50 -7.47 -6.08 -13.36
C GLN A 50 -8.52 -5.89 -12.25
N ALA A 51 -8.08 -5.51 -11.05
CA ALA A 51 -8.96 -5.14 -9.94
C ALA A 51 -9.57 -3.72 -10.05
N GLY A 52 -9.23 -2.94 -11.09
CA GLY A 52 -9.72 -1.56 -11.24
C GLY A 52 -9.12 -0.56 -10.25
N LEU A 53 -8.08 -0.93 -9.51
CA LEU A 53 -7.40 -0.10 -8.53
C LEU A 53 -6.48 0.93 -9.17
N VAL A 54 -6.02 0.68 -10.40
CA VAL A 54 -5.26 1.64 -11.21
C VAL A 54 -5.81 1.73 -12.63
N ARG A 55 -5.62 2.88 -13.25
CA ARG A 55 -5.81 3.10 -14.69
C ARG A 55 -4.44 3.32 -15.33
N SER A 56 -4.29 2.95 -16.59
CA SER A 56 -3.04 3.20 -17.33
C SER A 56 -3.28 3.66 -18.75
N ARG A 57 -2.39 4.53 -19.23
CA ARG A 57 -2.37 5.06 -20.60
C ARG A 57 -0.94 4.99 -21.11
N ARG A 58 -0.77 4.55 -22.36
CA ARG A 58 0.54 4.55 -23.04
C ARG A 58 0.80 5.91 -23.70
N GLY A 59 2.06 6.20 -24.00
CA GLY A 59 2.49 7.42 -24.69
C GLY A 59 3.42 8.30 -23.85
N CYS A 60 3.90 9.39 -24.44
CA CYS A 60 4.80 10.36 -23.80
C CYS A 60 4.18 11.03 -22.56
N GLU A 61 2.88 11.30 -22.59
CA GLU A 61 2.07 11.77 -21.44
C GLU A 61 1.29 10.61 -20.79
N GLY A 62 1.77 9.38 -21.00
CA GLY A 62 1.21 8.18 -20.41
C GLY A 62 1.68 7.98 -18.97
N GLY A 63 1.11 6.98 -18.32
CA GLY A 63 1.43 6.65 -16.94
C GLY A 63 0.31 5.86 -16.29
N TYR A 64 0.36 5.82 -14.97
CA TYR A 64 -0.63 5.22 -14.10
C TYR A 64 -1.33 6.31 -13.29
N TRP A 65 -2.62 6.10 -13.07
CA TRP A 65 -3.45 6.87 -12.15
C TRP A 65 -4.09 5.92 -11.15
N ILE A 66 -4.48 6.46 -10.00
CA ILE A 66 -5.39 5.74 -9.12
C ILE A 66 -6.74 5.52 -9.83
N GLY A 67 -7.30 4.33 -9.69
CA GLY A 67 -8.45 3.90 -10.47
C GLY A 67 -9.79 4.48 -9.99
N ARG A 68 -9.85 4.86 -8.71
CA ARG A 68 -10.98 5.45 -8.01
C ARG A 68 -10.50 6.19 -6.76
N ASP A 69 -11.42 6.79 -6.00
CA ASP A 69 -11.09 7.55 -4.79
C ASP A 69 -10.20 6.74 -3.82
N PRO A 70 -8.97 7.19 -3.49
CA PRO A 70 -8.09 6.52 -2.53
C PRO A 70 -8.68 6.39 -1.12
N ALA A 71 -9.66 7.20 -0.75
CA ALA A 71 -10.38 7.07 0.53
C ALA A 71 -11.35 5.87 0.54
N ALA A 72 -11.73 5.35 -0.63
CA ALA A 72 -12.60 4.19 -0.79
C ALA A 72 -11.83 2.87 -1.03
N ILE A 73 -10.50 2.92 -1.09
CA ILE A 73 -9.63 1.76 -1.32
C ILE A 73 -9.00 1.36 0.02
N SER A 74 -9.36 0.19 0.53
CA SER A 74 -8.77 -0.36 1.77
C SER A 74 -7.49 -1.13 1.49
N VAL A 75 -6.60 -1.22 2.48
CA VAL A 75 -5.39 -2.07 2.37
C VAL A 75 -5.76 -3.54 2.18
N ALA A 76 -6.82 -4.02 2.85
CA ALA A 76 -7.33 -5.37 2.68
C ALA A 76 -7.68 -5.68 1.21
N GLU A 77 -8.37 -4.76 0.54
CA GLU A 77 -8.72 -4.90 -0.88
C GLU A 77 -7.48 -4.99 -1.77
N VAL A 78 -6.47 -4.15 -1.52
CA VAL A 78 -5.21 -4.18 -2.29
C VAL A 78 -4.51 -5.52 -2.14
N MET A 79 -4.42 -6.03 -0.91
CA MET A 79 -3.80 -7.33 -0.64
C MET A 79 -4.57 -8.46 -1.33
N THR A 80 -5.89 -8.46 -1.24
CA THR A 80 -6.74 -9.44 -1.94
C THR A 80 -6.58 -9.36 -3.46
N ALA A 81 -6.42 -8.16 -4.03
CA ALA A 81 -6.23 -8.01 -5.47
C ALA A 81 -4.94 -8.66 -6.00
N VAL A 82 -3.86 -8.70 -5.20
CA VAL A 82 -2.55 -9.18 -5.66
C VAL A 82 -2.20 -10.58 -5.18
N ASP A 83 -2.67 -10.98 -4.01
CA ASP A 83 -2.38 -12.28 -3.39
C ASP A 83 -3.61 -13.22 -3.36
N GLY A 84 -4.82 -12.68 -3.54
CA GLY A 84 -6.06 -13.43 -3.38
C GLY A 84 -6.41 -13.64 -1.90
N GLU A 85 -6.07 -14.80 -1.36
CA GLU A 85 -6.40 -15.17 0.02
C GLU A 85 -5.39 -14.56 1.02
N PHE A 86 -5.92 -13.85 2.01
CA PHE A 86 -5.13 -13.03 2.93
C PHE A 86 -4.62 -13.81 4.16
N PHE A 87 -5.23 -14.95 4.50
CA PHE A 87 -4.83 -15.74 5.64
C PHE A 87 -4.94 -17.24 5.34
N THR A 88 -3.77 -17.88 5.28
CA THR A 88 -3.67 -19.33 5.29
C THR A 88 -2.73 -19.77 6.40
N LEU A 89 -3.00 -20.95 6.95
CA LEU A 89 -2.22 -21.58 8.00
C LEU A 89 -1.85 -22.96 7.50
N ARG A 90 -0.55 -23.20 7.24
CA ARG A 90 -0.05 -24.42 6.57
C ARG A 90 -0.66 -24.66 5.18
N GLY A 91 -1.04 -23.58 4.48
CA GLY A 91 -1.70 -23.66 3.18
C GLY A 91 -3.19 -24.01 3.25
N GLU A 92 -3.73 -24.16 4.46
CA GLU A 92 -5.15 -24.43 4.70
C GLU A 92 -5.84 -23.18 5.25
N ARG A 93 -7.16 -23.10 5.08
CA ARG A 93 -7.95 -22.03 5.67
C ARG A 93 -8.32 -22.36 7.11
N PRO A 94 -8.50 -21.39 8.00
CA PRO A 94 -8.86 -21.67 9.40
C PRO A 94 -10.12 -22.52 9.56
N GLU A 95 -11.08 -22.45 8.64
CA GLU A 95 -12.31 -23.24 8.68
C GLU A 95 -12.08 -24.72 8.39
N THR A 96 -10.99 -25.08 7.71
CA THR A 96 -10.66 -26.46 7.36
C THR A 96 -9.70 -27.10 8.35
N LEU A 97 -9.14 -26.32 9.27
CA LEU A 97 -8.18 -26.82 10.25
C LEU A 97 -8.86 -27.76 11.26
N ASN A 98 -8.26 -28.93 11.44
CA ASN A 98 -8.66 -29.89 12.46
C ASN A 98 -7.48 -30.23 13.36
N TYR A 99 -7.68 -30.12 14.68
CA TYR A 99 -6.66 -30.41 15.68
C TYR A 99 -7.16 -31.50 16.65
N PRO A 100 -6.34 -32.52 16.95
CA PRO A 100 -6.73 -33.56 17.89
C PRO A 100 -6.64 -33.10 19.36
N GLY A 101 -7.45 -33.72 20.22
CA GLY A 101 -7.34 -33.61 21.68
C GLY A 101 -7.53 -32.20 22.24
N ALA A 102 -6.68 -31.81 23.19
CA ALA A 102 -6.79 -30.53 23.89
C ALA A 102 -6.65 -29.28 22.98
N ALA A 103 -6.20 -29.45 21.73
CA ALA A 103 -5.99 -28.37 20.78
C ALA A 103 -7.22 -28.06 19.90
N GLN A 104 -8.37 -28.70 20.14
CA GLN A 104 -9.61 -28.51 19.36
C GLN A 104 -10.11 -27.06 19.29
N GLY A 105 -9.72 -26.19 20.24
CA GLY A 105 -10.08 -24.77 20.23
C GLY A 105 -9.22 -23.88 19.34
N LEU A 106 -8.14 -24.41 18.75
CA LEU A 106 -7.23 -23.61 17.91
C LEU A 106 -7.88 -23.02 16.64
N PRO A 107 -8.78 -23.71 15.90
CA PRO A 107 -9.44 -23.11 14.74
C PRO A 107 -10.16 -21.80 15.07
N ASP A 108 -10.84 -21.72 16.22
CA ASP A 108 -11.56 -20.54 16.68
C ASP A 108 -10.61 -19.37 16.97
N LEU A 109 -9.48 -19.66 17.63
CA LEU A 109 -8.42 -18.69 17.85
C LEU A 109 -7.89 -18.14 16.51
N TRP A 110 -7.61 -19.01 15.55
CA TRP A 110 -7.07 -18.59 14.25
C TRP A 110 -8.06 -17.76 13.46
N ARG A 111 -9.36 -18.11 13.48
CA ARG A 111 -10.44 -17.28 12.90
C ARG A 111 -10.52 -15.91 13.56
N ALA A 112 -10.36 -15.84 14.88
CA ALA A 112 -10.36 -14.56 15.60
C ALA A 112 -9.14 -13.69 15.25
N VAL A 113 -7.96 -14.30 15.09
CA VAL A 113 -6.74 -13.60 14.64
C VAL A 113 -6.90 -13.07 13.22
N GLU A 114 -7.41 -13.89 12.30
CA GLU A 114 -7.71 -13.51 10.93
C GLU A 114 -8.69 -12.33 10.88
N ALA A 115 -9.83 -12.43 11.59
CA ALA A 115 -10.84 -11.37 11.64
C ALA A 115 -10.27 -10.05 12.20
N SER A 116 -9.40 -10.14 13.21
CA SER A 116 -8.74 -8.96 13.78
C SER A 116 -7.78 -8.31 12.79
N ALA A 117 -6.96 -9.10 12.08
CA ALA A 117 -6.07 -8.59 11.05
C ALA A 117 -6.86 -7.97 9.89
N GLN A 118 -7.91 -8.64 9.42
CA GLN A 118 -8.77 -8.14 8.35
C GLN A 118 -9.50 -6.86 8.75
N SER A 119 -9.94 -6.73 10.01
CA SER A 119 -10.53 -5.50 10.53
C SER A 119 -9.56 -4.32 10.45
N VAL A 120 -8.30 -4.51 10.86
CA VAL A 120 -7.27 -3.47 10.79
C VAL A 120 -6.97 -3.07 9.35
N LEU A 121 -6.81 -4.05 8.46
CA LEU A 121 -6.49 -3.78 7.05
C LEU A 121 -7.68 -3.20 6.28
N GLY A 122 -8.91 -3.56 6.67
CA GLY A 122 -10.15 -3.10 6.03
C GLY A 122 -10.52 -1.67 6.39
N ARG A 123 -10.18 -1.21 7.61
CA ARG A 123 -10.42 0.19 8.03
C ARG A 123 -9.34 1.16 7.57
N THR A 124 -8.14 0.68 7.26
CA THR A 124 -7.04 1.52 6.78
C THR A 124 -7.18 1.74 5.28
N THR A 125 -7.22 3.00 4.84
CA THR A 125 -7.38 3.37 3.44
C THR A 125 -6.07 3.89 2.84
N ILE A 126 -5.97 3.83 1.51
CA ILE A 126 -4.79 4.35 0.80
C ILE A 126 -4.64 5.86 1.03
N ALA A 127 -5.75 6.61 1.05
CA ALA A 127 -5.72 8.03 1.39
C ALA A 127 -5.17 8.29 2.80
N GLY A 128 -5.58 7.47 3.79
CA GLY A 128 -5.10 7.58 5.16
C GLY A 128 -3.58 7.43 5.25
N LEU A 129 -3.04 6.40 4.61
CA LEU A 129 -1.58 6.15 4.56
C LEU A 129 -0.82 7.28 3.83
N ALA A 130 -1.37 7.79 2.73
CA ALA A 130 -0.75 8.88 1.98
C ALA A 130 -0.69 10.19 2.80
N ALA A 131 -1.73 10.48 3.58
CA ALA A 131 -1.79 11.66 4.44
C ALA A 131 -0.78 11.62 5.60
N GLU A 132 -0.61 10.46 6.24
CA GLU A 132 0.37 10.27 7.33
C GLU A 132 1.82 10.52 6.85
N GLY A 133 2.16 10.00 5.67
CA GLY A 133 3.46 10.24 5.05
C GLY A 133 3.71 11.69 4.63
N ALA A 134 2.66 12.46 4.32
CA ALA A 134 2.78 13.89 4.04
C ALA A 134 3.07 14.71 5.32
N GLY A 135 2.48 14.31 6.46
CA GLY A 135 2.73 14.94 7.76
C GLY A 135 4.18 14.79 8.24
N SER A 136 4.77 13.59 8.07
CA SER A 136 6.17 13.35 8.46
C SER A 136 7.20 14.06 7.56
N ARG A 137 6.88 14.31 6.29
CA ARG A 137 7.76 15.03 5.34
C ARG A 137 7.84 16.54 5.60
N ASN A 138 6.88 17.12 6.32
CA ASN A 138 6.83 18.56 6.58
C ASN A 138 7.60 18.98 7.86
N THR A 139 7.89 18.05 8.77
CA THR A 139 8.64 18.33 10.01
C THR A 139 10.15 18.51 9.76
N GLY A 140 10.68 17.96 8.66
CA GLY A 140 12.11 18.06 8.31
C GLY A 140 12.51 19.30 7.48
N ARG A 141 11.56 20.12 7.01
CA ARG A 141 11.82 21.18 6.01
C ARG A 141 11.57 22.61 6.51
N ARG A 142 11.31 22.81 7.81
CA ARG A 142 10.93 24.11 8.42
C ARG A 142 12.00 24.84 9.25
N THR A 143 13.29 24.50 9.13
CA THR A 143 14.38 25.18 9.87
C THR A 143 15.38 26.01 9.04
N ALA A 144 15.15 26.24 7.74
CA ALA A 144 16.13 26.99 6.95
C ALA A 144 15.51 28.06 6.04
N VAL A 145 14.72 28.98 6.59
CA VAL A 145 14.68 30.38 6.08
C VAL A 145 14.25 31.32 7.21
N ARG A 146 15.22 32.05 7.78
CA ARG A 146 15.06 33.43 8.27
C ARG A 146 16.45 34.06 8.42
N ASP A 147 16.94 34.52 7.28
CA ASP A 147 17.47 35.87 7.04
C ASP A 147 17.84 36.71 8.28
N VAL A 148 19.14 37.03 8.44
CA VAL A 148 19.64 38.36 8.83
C VAL A 148 21.08 38.54 8.31
N SER A 149 21.25 39.17 7.15
CA SER A 149 22.24 40.26 7.01
C SER A 149 21.51 41.58 7.24
N PRO A 150 22.17 42.74 7.48
CA PRO A 150 23.61 43.04 7.52
C PRO A 150 24.03 43.79 8.81
N VAL A 151 25.33 43.93 9.12
CA VAL A 151 25.91 45.15 9.73
C VAL A 151 27.43 45.14 9.50
N VAL A 152 27.91 46.14 8.75
CA VAL A 152 29.26 46.72 8.80
C VAL A 152 29.17 47.90 9.78
N PRO A 153 30.05 48.08 10.80
CA PRO A 153 31.27 48.92 10.68
C PRO A 153 32.42 48.45 11.62
N ALA A 154 33.64 48.99 11.67
CA ALA A 154 34.34 50.14 11.09
C ALA A 154 35.79 49.75 10.81
#